data_AF-A0A1G8CH93-F1
#
_entry.id   AF-A0A1G8CH93-F1
#
_cell.length_a   1.000
_cell.length_b   1.000
_cell.length_c   1.000
_cell.angle_alpha   90.00
_cell.angle_beta   90.00
_cell.angle_gamma   90.00
#
_symmetry.space_group_name_H-M   'P 1'
#
loop_
_entity.id
_entity.type
_entity.pdbx_description
1 polymer ?
#
loop_
_entity_poly.entity_id
_entity_poly.type
_entity_poly.pdbx_seq_one_letter_code
_entity_poly.pdbx_strand_id
1 'polypeptide(L)'
;NFPPGKQPYLSPEEQMEVKKVILESTPEQEGIEPSQSWDTRLLQKWIEERFSVTMSRSGIADMLHRLGLRWKRTTYVLAKANKEKQQAFVHQVEMIKKT
;
A
#
# COMPACT_ATOMS: atom_id res chain seq x y z
N ASN A 1 22.26 -18.02 26.58
CA ASN A 1 21.74 -18.34 25.23
C ASN A 1 20.27 -17.99 25.18
N PHE A 2 19.93 -16.84 24.59
CA PHE A 2 18.52 -16.53 24.31
C PHE A 2 18.05 -17.44 23.19
N PRO A 3 16.83 -18.00 23.26
CA PRO A 3 16.29 -18.78 22.16
C PRO A 3 16.17 -17.88 20.93
N PRO A 4 16.43 -18.42 19.72
CA PRO A 4 16.16 -17.68 18.49
C PRO A 4 14.69 -17.25 18.51
N GLY A 5 14.44 -15.97 18.22
CA GLY A 5 13.10 -15.41 18.17
C GLY A 5 12.21 -16.16 17.17
N LYS A 6 10.91 -15.85 17.18
CA LYS A 6 9.95 -16.46 16.26
C LYS A 6 10.43 -16.31 14.81
N GLN A 7 10.57 -17.44 14.12
CA GLN A 7 10.93 -17.48 12.71
C GLN A 7 9.89 -16.68 11.90
N PRO A 8 10.31 -15.83 10.95
CA PRO A 8 9.39 -15.16 10.04
C PRO A 8 8.50 -16.18 9.32
N TYR A 9 7.23 -15.82 9.10
CA TYR A 9 6.28 -16.68 8.40
C TYR A 9 6.64 -16.91 6.93
N LEU A 10 7.29 -15.93 6.32
CA LEU A 10 7.78 -15.97 4.95
C LEU A 10 9.29 -15.99 4.95
N SER A 11 9.86 -16.83 4.09
CA SER A 11 11.28 -16.87 3.77
C SER A 11 11.76 -15.53 3.18
N PRO A 12 13.08 -15.26 3.19
CA PRO A 12 13.62 -14.04 2.57
C PRO A 12 13.24 -13.89 1.10
N GLU A 13 13.14 -14.99 0.35
CA GLU A 13 12.76 -15.00 -1.06
C GLU A 13 11.30 -14.60 -1.25
N GLU A 14 10.39 -15.17 -0.46
CA GLU A 14 8.97 -14.81 -0.48
C GLU A 14 8.74 -13.35 -0.06
N GLN A 15 9.50 -12.85 0.92
CA GLN A 15 9.47 -11.44 1.31
C GLN A 15 9.92 -10.50 0.18
N MET A 16 10.91 -10.92 -0.61
CA MET A 16 11.33 -10.19 -1.80
C MET A 16 10.25 -10.23 -2.89
N GLU A 17 9.57 -11.35 -3.07
CA GLU A 17 8.45 -11.46 -4.02
C GLU A 17 7.30 -10.52 -3.64
N VAL A 18 6.92 -10.47 -2.35
CA VAL A 18 5.95 -9.50 -1.84
C VAL A 18 6.38 -8.06 -2.16
N LYS A 19 7.66 -7.73 -1.92
CA LYS A 19 8.19 -6.39 -2.21
C LYS A 19 8.13 -6.07 -3.70
N LYS A 20 8.48 -7.02 -4.56
CA LYS A 20 8.44 -6.86 -6.02
C LYS A 20 7.02 -6.58 -6.51
N VAL A 21 6.06 -7.38 -6.08
CA VAL A 21 4.64 -7.25 -6.47
C VAL A 21 4.06 -5.92 -6.03
N ILE A 22 4.39 -5.43 -4.84
CA ILE A 22 3.95 -4.11 -4.37
C ILE A 22 4.46 -2.96 -5.25
N LEU A 23 5.66 -3.10 -5.83
CA LEU A 23 6.33 -2.05 -6.60
C LEU A 23 6.03 -2.12 -8.11
N GLU A 24 5.83 -3.32 -8.65
CA GLU A 24 5.75 -3.57 -10.09
C GLU A 24 4.32 -3.88 -10.57
N SER A 25 3.44 -4.35 -9.67
CA SER A 25 2.09 -4.78 -10.00
C SER A 25 1.03 -4.05 -9.17
N THR A 26 -0.22 -4.12 -9.63
CA THR A 26 -1.42 -3.70 -8.91
C THR A 26 -2.25 -4.91 -8.47
N PRO A 27 -3.06 -4.80 -7.41
CA PRO A 27 -3.98 -5.87 -7.00
C PRO A 27 -4.90 -6.37 -8.12
N GLU A 28 -5.26 -5.49 -9.07
CA GLU A 28 -6.06 -5.84 -10.24
C GLU A 28 -5.31 -6.75 -11.21
N GLN A 29 -4.03 -6.46 -11.48
CA GLN A 29 -3.17 -7.30 -12.32
C GLN A 29 -2.93 -8.69 -11.71
N GLU A 30 -2.89 -8.75 -10.37
CA GLU A 30 -2.74 -10.01 -9.62
C GLU A 30 -4.09 -10.72 -9.36
N GLY A 31 -5.22 -10.21 -9.89
CA GLY A 31 -6.53 -10.87 -9.84
C GLY A 31 -7.23 -10.83 -8.48
N ILE A 32 -6.77 -10.02 -7.52
CA ILE A 32 -7.32 -10.00 -6.15
C ILE A 32 -8.61 -9.17 -6.07
N GLU A 33 -8.54 -7.88 -6.39
CA GLU A 33 -9.67 -6.95 -6.37
C GLU A 33 -9.38 -5.75 -7.30
N PRO A 34 -10.41 -5.07 -7.84
CA PRO A 34 -10.24 -3.86 -8.64
C PRO A 34 -9.81 -2.69 -7.75
N SER A 35 -8.52 -2.67 -7.40
CA SER A 35 -7.87 -1.61 -6.64
C SER A 35 -6.58 -1.17 -7.33
N GLN A 36 -6.37 0.15 -7.34
CA GLN A 36 -5.18 0.77 -7.92
C GLN A 36 -3.98 0.80 -6.95
N SER A 37 -4.17 0.38 -5.69
CA SER A 37 -3.11 0.38 -4.69
C SER A 37 -3.22 -0.80 -3.74
N TRP A 38 -2.06 -1.35 -3.35
CA TRP A 38 -1.96 -2.35 -2.30
C TRP A 38 -2.31 -1.79 -0.93
N ASP A 39 -3.16 -2.50 -0.20
CA ASP A 39 -3.36 -2.32 1.24
C ASP A 39 -3.04 -3.63 1.97
N THR A 40 -2.94 -3.58 3.31
CA THR A 40 -2.61 -4.78 4.10
C THR A 40 -3.66 -5.89 4.02
N ARG A 41 -4.92 -5.59 3.68
CA ARG A 41 -5.99 -6.58 3.53
C ARG A 41 -5.85 -7.31 2.19
N LEU A 42 -5.57 -6.59 1.12
CA LEU A 42 -5.29 -7.15 -0.20
C LEU A 42 -4.02 -8.01 -0.16
N LEU A 43 -2.97 -7.51 0.51
CA LEU A 43 -1.74 -8.27 0.71
C LEU A 43 -1.96 -9.53 1.55
N GLN A 44 -2.82 -9.48 2.56
CA GLN A 44 -3.15 -10.67 3.34
C GLN A 44 -3.76 -11.76 2.46
N LYS A 45 -4.75 -11.41 1.63
CA LYS A 45 -5.38 -12.36 0.69
C LYS A 45 -4.36 -12.91 -0.30
N TRP A 46 -3.57 -12.02 -0.91
CA TRP A 46 -2.57 -12.41 -1.90
C TRP A 46 -1.49 -13.34 -1.32
N ILE A 47 -1.00 -13.07 -0.11
CA ILE A 47 -0.03 -13.93 0.59
C ILE A 47 -0.65 -15.30 0.91
N GLU A 48 -1.91 -15.33 1.34
CA GLU A 48 -2.62 -16.57 1.63
C GLU A 48 -2.83 -17.41 0.37
N GLU A 49 -3.24 -16.81 -0.74
CA GLU A 49 -3.42 -17.49 -2.03
C GLU A 49 -2.09 -17.96 -2.64
N ARG A 50 -1.02 -17.16 -2.54
CA ARG A 50 0.26 -17.43 -3.18
C ARG A 50 1.13 -18.42 -2.40
N PHE A 51 1.16 -18.29 -1.07
CA PHE A 51 2.07 -19.04 -0.20
C PHE A 51 1.36 -19.98 0.77
N SER A 52 0.02 -20.00 0.81
CA SER A 52 -0.75 -20.78 1.80
C SER A 52 -0.39 -20.45 3.26
N VAL A 53 0.00 -19.19 3.50
CA VAL A 53 0.40 -18.69 4.82
C VAL A 53 -0.57 -17.61 5.28
N THR A 54 -1.14 -17.79 6.47
CA THR A 54 -1.99 -16.77 7.09
C THR A 54 -1.15 -15.86 7.98
N MET A 55 -1.07 -14.58 7.61
CA MET A 55 -0.45 -13.53 8.42
C MET A 55 -1.47 -12.53 8.92
N SER A 56 -1.27 -11.97 10.12
CA SER A 56 -2.07 -10.84 10.58
C SER A 56 -1.68 -9.57 9.81
N ARG A 57 -2.64 -8.65 9.63
CA ARG A 57 -2.39 -7.35 8.99
C ARG A 57 -1.25 -6.56 9.65
N SER A 58 -1.15 -6.62 10.99
CA SER A 58 -0.04 -6.01 11.73
C SER A 58 1.29 -6.69 11.44
N GLY A 59 1.32 -8.04 11.37
CA GLY A 59 2.53 -8.77 11.00
C GLY A 59 3.00 -8.46 9.57
N ILE A 60 2.07 -8.25 8.64
CA ILE A 60 2.37 -7.77 7.28
C ILE A 60 2.93 -6.35 7.35
N ALA A 61 2.30 -5.43 8.08
CA ALA A 61 2.80 -4.07 8.23
C ALA A 61 4.23 -4.03 8.81
N ASP A 62 4.50 -4.81 9.85
CA ASP A 62 5.83 -4.94 10.45
C ASP A 62 6.85 -5.51 9.47
N MET A 63 6.45 -6.51 8.67
CA MET A 63 7.29 -7.06 7.60
C MET A 63 7.64 -6.01 6.56
N LEU A 64 6.67 -5.24 6.07
CA LEU A 64 6.89 -4.17 5.10
C LEU A 64 7.84 -3.09 5.66
N HIS A 65 7.67 -2.73 6.93
CA HIS A 65 8.57 -1.82 7.63
C HIS A 65 10.01 -2.34 7.67
N ARG A 66 10.22 -3.63 7.97
CA ARG A 66 11.56 -4.26 7.94
C ARG A 66 12.17 -4.28 6.53
N LEU A 67 11.35 -4.38 5.49
CA LEU A 67 11.77 -4.34 4.09
C LEU A 67 12.07 -2.92 3.56
N GLY A 68 11.95 -1.91 4.42
CA GLY A 68 12.19 -0.50 4.11
C GLY A 68 11.05 0.17 3.35
N LEU A 69 9.90 -0.49 3.23
CA LEU A 69 8.71 0.09 2.60
C LEU A 69 7.99 0.97 3.62
N ARG A 70 7.64 2.19 3.20
CA ARG A 70 6.86 3.12 4.02
C ARG A 70 5.48 3.26 3.42
N TRP A 71 4.46 3.15 4.27
CA TRP A 71 3.08 3.39 3.86
C TRP A 71 2.92 4.84 3.41
N LYS A 72 2.51 5.04 2.15
CA LYS A 72 2.13 6.35 1.63
C LYS A 72 0.65 6.31 1.28
N ARG A 73 -0.15 7.07 2.02
CA ARG A 73 -1.56 7.27 1.67
C ARG A 73 -1.60 7.98 0.32
N THR A 74 -2.08 7.29 -0.71
CA THR A 74 -2.41 7.93 -1.99
C THR A 74 -3.52 8.93 -1.71
N THR A 75 -3.26 10.20 -1.98
CA THR A 75 -4.33 11.20 -2.00
C THR A 75 -5.06 10.97 -3.31
N TYR A 76 -6.36 10.65 -3.23
CA TYR A 76 -7.18 10.44 -4.41
C TYR A 76 -7.21 11.74 -5.22
N VAL A 77 -6.38 11.81 -6.26
CA VAL A 77 -6.49 12.85 -7.29
C VAL A 77 -7.49 12.31 -8.28
N LEU A 78 -8.71 12.87 -8.27
CA LEU A 78 -9.70 12.61 -9.31
C LEU A 78 -9.03 12.83 -10.67
N ALA A 79 -8.87 11.77 -11.46
CA ALA A 79 -8.31 11.87 -12.82
C ALA A 79 -9.12 12.85 -13.71
N LYS A 80 -10.38 13.12 -13.34
CA LYS A 80 -11.29 14.08 -13.98
C LYS A 80 -11.21 15.51 -13.42
N ALA A 81 -10.36 15.77 -12.42
CA ALA A 81 -10.24 17.11 -11.84
C ALA A 81 -9.60 18.07 -12.85
N ASN A 82 -10.35 19.09 -13.28
CA ASN A 82 -9.82 20.18 -14.08
C ASN A 82 -8.95 21.07 -13.18
N LYS A 83 -7.62 21.04 -13.41
CA LYS A 83 -6.63 21.77 -12.63
C LYS A 83 -6.84 23.29 -12.65
N GLU A 84 -7.31 23.84 -13.78
CA GLU A 84 -7.56 25.28 -13.92
C GLU A 84 -8.75 25.70 -13.05
N LYS A 85 -9.84 24.91 -13.03
CA LYS A 85 -10.98 25.17 -12.15
C LYS A 85 -10.61 25.06 -10.67
N GLN A 86 -9.72 24.14 -10.32
CA GLN A 86 -9.23 24.00 -8.95
C GLN A 86 -8.42 25.22 -8.53
N GLN A 87 -7.51 25.71 -9.39
CA GLN A 87 -6.72 26.91 -9.12
C GLN A 87 -7.60 28.15 -9.02
N ALA A 88 -8.56 28.33 -9.93
CA ALA A 88 -9.51 29.43 -9.89
C ALA A 88 -10.32 29.45 -8.58
N PHE A 89 -10.76 28.28 -8.12
CA PHE A 89 -11.47 28.15 -6.83
C PHE A 89 -10.57 28.49 -5.64
N VAL A 90 -9.32 28.04 -5.62
CA VAL A 90 -8.37 28.39 -4.55
C VAL A 90 -8.13 29.89 -4.50
N HIS A 91 -7.91 30.54 -5.65
CA HIS A 91 -7.78 32.00 -5.74
C HIS A 91 -9.03 32.72 -5.25
N GLN A 92 -10.23 32.25 -5.62
CA GLN A 92 -11.49 32.83 -5.16
C GLN A 92 -11.62 32.75 -3.62
N VAL A 93 -11.29 31.60 -3.03
CA VAL A 93 -11.34 31.40 -1.57
C VAL A 93 -10.33 32.28 -0.84
N GLU A 94 -9.11 32.45 -1.38
CA GLU A 94 -8.10 33.34 -0.80
C GLU A 94 -8.54 34.82 -0.82
N MET A 95 -9.19 35.26 -1.90
CA MET A 95 -9.72 36.63 -1.99
C MET A 95 -10.82 36.89 -0.96
N ILE A 96 -11.69 35.91 -0.71
CA ILE A 96 -12.74 36.01 0.31
C ILE A 96 -12.15 36.08 1.72
N LYS A 97 -11.04 35.37 2.00
CA LYS A 97 -10.39 35.40 3.33
C LYS A 97 -9.61 36.68 3.64
N LYS A 98 -9.24 37.44 2.60
CA LYS A 98 -8.48 38.70 2.73
C LYS A 98 -9.39 39.93 2.86
N THR A 99 -10.70 39.76 2.68
CA THR A 99 -11.72 40.79 2.89
C THR A 99 -12.34 40.62 4.27
#